data_AF-A0A550BW32-F1
#
_entry.id   AF-A0A550BW32-F1
#
_cell.length_a   1.000
_cell.length_b   1.000
_cell.length_c   1.000
_cell.angle_alpha   90.00
_cell.angle_beta   90.00
_cell.angle_gamma   90.00
#
_symmetry.space_group_name_H-M   'P 1'
#
loop_
_entity.id
_entity.type
_entity.pdbx_description
1 polymer ?
#
loop_
_entity_poly.entity_id
_entity_poly.type
_entity_poly.pdbx_seq_one_letter_code
_entity_poly.pdbx_strand_id
1 'polypeptide(L)'
;MALELQNARAEAQDPQRAGKDYDDYLTHGKAFLAGLVEQHRRDGIDHQDGVDTNTLALAFENAPNQFSATALVLYLTKKCIIEDGSQSEADSIWSAFAQFWDNMSAKLLHVKITETYDAYQ
;
A
#
# COMPACT_ATOMS: atom_id res chain seq x y z
N MET A 1 24.51 -15.35 24.06
CA MET A 1 24.29 -13.89 24.02
C MET A 1 24.53 -13.23 22.65
N ALA A 2 25.77 -13.14 22.11
CA ALA A 2 25.97 -12.52 20.79
C ALA A 2 25.40 -13.34 19.60
N LEU A 3 25.42 -14.68 19.71
CA LEU A 3 24.91 -15.59 18.68
C LEU A 3 23.37 -15.67 18.64
N GLU A 4 22.72 -15.52 19.80
CA GLU A 4 21.25 -15.51 19.90
C GLU A 4 20.65 -14.20 19.33
N LEU A 5 21.33 -13.07 19.51
CA LEU A 5 20.96 -11.80 18.90
C LEU A 5 21.14 -11.80 17.38
N GLN A 6 22.12 -12.54 16.85
CA GLN A 6 22.29 -12.70 15.40
C GLN A 6 21.20 -13.61 14.81
N ASN A 7 20.83 -14.68 15.49
CA ASN A 7 19.75 -15.57 15.04
C ASN A 7 18.37 -14.87 15.08
N ALA A 8 18.07 -14.10 16.12
CA ALA A 8 16.83 -13.31 16.19
C ALA A 8 16.73 -12.24 15.09
N ARG A 9 17.86 -11.66 14.68
CA ARG A 9 17.92 -10.67 13.60
C ARG A 9 17.78 -11.31 12.21
N ALA A 10 18.28 -12.53 12.04
CA ALA A 10 18.10 -13.31 10.82
C ALA A 10 16.67 -13.86 10.68
N GLU A 11 16.02 -14.25 11.78
CA GLU A 11 14.60 -14.66 11.79
C GLU A 11 13.64 -13.51 11.52
N ALA A 12 14.01 -12.27 11.89
CA ALA A 12 13.29 -11.05 11.52
C ALA A 12 13.49 -10.61 10.06
N GLN A 13 14.37 -11.29 9.31
CA GLN A 13 14.73 -10.96 7.93
C GLN A 13 14.46 -12.15 6.98
N ASP A 14 13.36 -12.87 7.18
CA ASP A 14 12.88 -13.84 6.19
C ASP A 14 12.06 -13.13 5.10
N PRO A 15 12.60 -12.93 3.87
CA PRO A 15 11.89 -12.26 2.79
C PRO A 15 10.66 -13.03 2.32
N GLN A 16 10.58 -14.36 2.54
CA GLN A 16 9.40 -15.15 2.16
C GLN A 16 8.23 -14.93 3.10
N ARG A 17 8.51 -14.70 4.39
CA ARG A 17 7.49 -14.39 5.39
C ARG A 17 7.01 -12.94 5.27
N ALA A 18 7.96 -12.02 5.06
CA ALA A 18 7.67 -10.62 4.80
C ALA A 18 6.80 -10.44 3.55
N GLY A 19 7.11 -11.14 2.45
CA GLY A 19 6.33 -11.08 1.21
C GLY A 19 4.87 -11.51 1.38
N LYS A 20 4.59 -12.46 2.27
CA LYS A 20 3.22 -12.94 2.54
C LYS A 20 2.42 -11.95 3.41
N ASP A 21 3.04 -11.43 4.46
CA ASP A 21 2.37 -10.46 5.35
C ASP A 21 2.11 -9.13 4.63
N TYR A 22 3.01 -8.70 3.73
CA TYR A 22 2.81 -7.52 2.90
C TYR A 22 1.61 -7.67 1.95
N ASP A 23 1.45 -8.83 1.33
CA ASP A 23 0.29 -9.12 0.47
C ASP A 23 -1.03 -9.08 1.25
N ASP A 24 -1.05 -9.55 2.50
CA ASP A 24 -2.24 -9.53 3.35
C ASP A 24 -2.64 -8.08 3.72
N TYR A 25 -1.68 -7.22 4.09
CA TYR A 25 -1.96 -5.81 4.38
C TYR A 25 -2.47 -5.05 3.15
N LEU A 26 -1.89 -5.31 1.97
CA LEU A 26 -2.36 -4.72 0.71
C LEU A 26 -3.77 -5.20 0.37
N THR A 27 -4.05 -6.50 0.52
CA THR A 27 -5.36 -7.09 0.27
C THR A 27 -6.43 -6.48 1.19
N HIS A 28 -6.16 -6.39 2.48
CA HIS A 28 -7.07 -5.79 3.44
C HIS A 28 -7.26 -4.29 3.23
N GLY A 29 -6.19 -3.56 2.87
CA GLY A 29 -6.28 -2.15 2.52
C GLY A 29 -7.16 -1.92 1.28
N LYS A 30 -7.01 -2.74 0.23
CA LYS A 30 -7.87 -2.68 -0.97
C LYS A 30 -9.33 -3.00 -0.65
N ALA A 31 -9.59 -3.99 0.20
CA ALA A 31 -10.94 -4.30 0.65
C ALA A 31 -11.58 -3.15 1.44
N PHE A 32 -10.81 -2.51 2.32
CA PHE A 32 -11.22 -1.29 3.02
C PHE A 32 -11.57 -0.16 2.05
N LEU A 33 -10.71 0.10 1.06
CA LEU A 33 -10.93 1.15 0.06
C LEU A 33 -12.19 0.88 -0.76
N ALA A 34 -12.44 -0.37 -1.16
CA ALA A 34 -13.67 -0.74 -1.87
C ALA A 34 -14.92 -0.46 -1.02
N GLY A 35 -14.88 -0.73 0.28
CA GLY A 35 -15.95 -0.39 1.22
C GLY A 35 -16.18 1.12 1.35
N LEU A 36 -15.09 1.89 1.44
CA LEU A 36 -15.16 3.35 1.47
C LEU A 36 -15.81 3.93 0.21
N VAL A 37 -15.38 3.47 -0.97
CA VAL A 37 -15.93 3.89 -2.26
C VAL A 37 -17.42 3.54 -2.39
N GLU A 38 -17.80 2.34 -1.96
CA GLU A 38 -19.22 1.92 -1.98
C GLU A 38 -20.07 2.81 -1.06
N GLN A 39 -19.57 3.17 0.12
CA GLN A 39 -20.25 4.11 1.00
C GLN A 39 -20.35 5.49 0.34
N HIS A 40 -19.26 6.00 -0.24
CA HIS A 40 -19.22 7.30 -0.93
C HIS A 40 -20.26 7.38 -2.06
N ARG A 41 -20.40 6.30 -2.85
CA ARG A 41 -21.43 6.17 -3.90
C ARG A 41 -22.84 6.14 -3.33
N ARG A 42 -23.06 5.39 -2.25
CA ARG A 42 -24.36 5.27 -1.59
C ARG A 42 -24.84 6.59 -1.01
N ASP A 43 -23.93 7.33 -0.40
CA ASP A 43 -24.22 8.62 0.22
C ASP A 43 -24.43 9.73 -0.84
N GLY A 44 -24.08 9.46 -2.10
CA GLY A 44 -24.28 10.40 -3.22
C GLY A 44 -23.40 11.63 -3.13
N ILE A 45 -22.27 11.52 -2.42
CA ILE A 45 -21.36 12.64 -2.10
C ILE A 45 -20.22 12.80 -3.12
N ASP A 46 -20.28 12.09 -4.24
CA ASP A 46 -19.30 12.20 -5.32
C ASP A 46 -19.14 13.67 -5.75
N HIS A 47 -17.90 14.15 -5.73
CA HIS A 47 -17.50 15.55 -5.96
C HIS A 47 -18.07 16.60 -4.99
N GLN A 48 -18.97 16.26 -4.06
CA GLN A 48 -19.54 17.22 -3.11
C GLN A 48 -18.54 17.65 -2.04
N ASP A 49 -17.63 16.74 -1.68
CA ASP A 49 -16.51 16.97 -0.76
C ASP A 49 -15.20 17.29 -1.52
N GLY A 50 -15.27 17.48 -2.84
CA GLY A 50 -14.10 17.67 -3.70
C GLY A 50 -13.33 16.39 -4.00
N VAL A 51 -13.83 15.22 -3.61
CA VAL A 51 -13.24 13.92 -3.95
C VAL A 51 -13.95 13.34 -5.17
N ASP A 52 -13.16 12.98 -6.18
CA ASP A 52 -13.64 12.17 -7.30
C ASP A 52 -13.61 10.69 -6.88
N THR A 53 -14.78 10.09 -6.74
CA THR A 53 -14.94 8.71 -6.28
C THR A 53 -14.22 7.71 -7.19
N ASN A 54 -14.14 7.99 -8.50
CA ASN A 54 -13.48 7.08 -9.44
C ASN A 54 -11.96 7.13 -9.28
N THR A 55 -11.39 8.32 -9.08
CA THR A 55 -9.96 8.44 -8.77
C THR A 55 -9.66 7.88 -7.38
N LEU A 56 -10.54 8.07 -6.39
CA LEU A 56 -10.40 7.46 -5.06
C LEU A 56 -10.38 5.93 -5.14
N ALA A 57 -11.23 5.31 -5.97
CA ALA A 57 -11.25 3.86 -6.14
C ALA A 57 -9.94 3.26 -6.64
N LEU A 58 -9.09 4.07 -7.26
CA LEU A 58 -7.77 3.69 -7.76
C LEU A 58 -6.63 4.07 -6.80
N ALA A 59 -6.93 4.56 -5.59
CA ALA A 59 -5.93 5.09 -4.66
C ALA A 59 -4.87 4.06 -4.22
N PHE A 60 -5.20 2.77 -4.20
CA PHE A 60 -4.26 1.69 -3.88
C PHE A 60 -3.81 0.89 -5.12
N GLU A 61 -4.09 1.41 -6.31
CA GLU A 61 -3.56 0.86 -7.56
C GLU A 61 -2.25 1.54 -7.97
N ASN A 62 -1.73 1.13 -9.12
CA ASN A 62 -0.52 1.67 -9.72
C ASN A 62 -0.87 2.58 -10.91
N ALA A 63 -0.36 3.81 -11.00
CA ALA A 63 0.52 4.52 -10.05
C ALA A 63 -0.27 5.11 -8.85
N PRO A 64 0.40 5.41 -7.72
CA PRO A 64 -0.24 6.19 -6.67
C PRO A 64 -0.77 7.50 -7.25
N ASN A 65 -1.94 7.90 -6.81
CA ASN A 65 -2.64 9.10 -7.23
C ASN A 65 -2.82 10.08 -6.05
N GLN A 66 -3.46 11.22 -6.31
CA GLN A 66 -3.67 12.27 -5.32
C GLN A 66 -4.40 11.83 -4.04
N PHE A 67 -5.15 10.72 -4.07
CA PHE A 67 -5.89 10.19 -2.92
C PHE A 67 -5.18 9.02 -2.24
N SER A 68 -4.06 8.51 -2.77
CA SER A 68 -3.34 7.35 -2.21
C SER A 68 -2.90 7.56 -0.76
N ALA A 69 -2.28 8.72 -0.45
CA ALA A 69 -1.83 9.02 0.90
C ALA A 69 -3.01 9.14 1.89
N THR A 70 -4.07 9.84 1.47
CA THR A 70 -5.28 10.01 2.29
C THR A 70 -5.97 8.68 2.57
N ALA A 71 -6.12 7.83 1.55
CA ALA A 71 -6.70 6.51 1.70
C ALA A 71 -5.88 5.64 2.67
N LEU A 72 -4.53 5.71 2.60
CA LEU A 72 -3.65 4.99 3.52
C LEU A 72 -3.81 5.48 4.97
N VAL A 73 -3.89 6.79 5.18
CA VAL A 73 -4.13 7.37 6.51
C VAL A 73 -5.49 6.93 7.07
N LEU A 74 -6.54 6.90 6.26
CA LEU A 74 -7.85 6.42 6.67
C LEU A 74 -7.82 4.94 7.03
N TYR A 75 -7.11 4.12 6.26
CA TYR A 75 -6.94 2.71 6.56
C TYR A 75 -6.17 2.48 7.87
N LEU A 76 -5.04 3.17 8.07
CA LEU A 76 -4.28 3.15 9.32
C LEU A 76 -5.11 3.61 10.51
N THR A 77 -5.94 4.64 10.33
CA THR A 77 -6.87 5.09 11.37
C THR A 77 -7.88 4.00 11.72
N LYS A 78 -8.46 3.33 10.71
CA LYS A 78 -9.40 2.22 10.95
C LYS A 78 -8.73 1.06 11.70
N LYS A 79 -7.54 0.64 11.28
CA LYS A 79 -6.84 -0.52 11.84
C LYS A 79 -6.20 -0.23 13.19
N CYS A 80 -5.46 0.87 13.32
CA CYS A 80 -4.64 1.11 14.49
C CYS A 80 -5.34 1.96 15.57
N ILE A 81 -6.36 2.75 15.21
CA ILE A 81 -7.08 3.60 16.18
C ILE A 81 -8.44 3.01 16.51
N ILE A 82 -9.24 2.64 15.49
CA ILE A 82 -10.61 2.15 15.72
C ILE A 82 -10.63 0.67 16.14
N GLU A 83 -9.74 -0.15 15.59
CA GLU A 83 -9.63 -1.58 15.93
C GLU A 83 -8.58 -1.88 17.01
N ASP A 84 -8.04 -0.85 17.67
CA ASP A 84 -7.04 -0.97 18.76
C ASP A 84 -5.76 -1.71 18.33
N GLY A 85 -5.34 -1.53 17.07
CA GLY A 85 -4.10 -2.07 16.54
C GLY A 85 -2.85 -1.38 17.12
N SER A 86 -1.70 -2.04 17.00
CA SER A 86 -0.44 -1.55 17.59
C SER A 86 0.30 -0.55 16.67
N GLN A 87 1.22 0.23 17.25
CA GLN A 87 2.14 1.06 16.46
C GLN A 87 3.00 0.22 15.50
N SER A 88 3.44 -0.97 15.92
CA SER A 88 4.22 -1.87 15.06
C SER A 88 3.41 -2.36 13.85
N GLU A 89 2.09 -2.51 14.00
CA GLU A 89 1.19 -2.84 12.90
C GLU A 89 1.05 -1.68 11.93
N ALA A 90 0.94 -0.44 12.45
CA ALA A 90 0.93 0.77 11.63
C ALA A 90 2.20 0.89 10.77
N ASP A 91 3.38 0.69 11.38
CA ASP A 91 4.67 0.74 10.70
C ASP A 91 4.79 -0.35 9.61
N SER A 92 4.22 -1.54 9.88
CA SER A 92 4.20 -2.66 8.93
C SER A 92 3.30 -2.36 7.73
N ILE A 93 2.08 -1.85 7.96
CA ILE A 93 1.15 -1.44 6.90
C ILE A 93 1.78 -0.34 6.05
N TRP A 94 2.33 0.70 6.67
CA TRP A 94 2.96 1.81 5.95
C TRP A 94 4.12 1.32 5.08
N SER A 95 4.97 0.46 5.63
CA SER A 95 6.10 -0.13 4.90
C SER A 95 5.65 -1.01 3.74
N ALA A 96 4.54 -1.75 3.90
CA ALA A 96 3.95 -2.57 2.84
C ALA A 96 3.57 -1.74 1.62
N PHE A 97 2.83 -0.65 1.85
CA PHE A 97 2.37 0.25 0.79
C PHE A 97 3.53 1.03 0.15
N ALA A 98 4.50 1.49 0.95
CA ALA A 98 5.70 2.14 0.44
C ALA A 98 6.48 1.21 -0.50
N GLN A 99 6.77 -0.02 -0.06
CA GLN A 99 7.46 -1.02 -0.89
C GLN A 99 6.66 -1.40 -2.14
N PHE A 100 5.33 -1.53 -2.03
CA PHE A 100 4.45 -1.80 -3.16
C PHE A 100 4.59 -0.75 -4.26
N TRP A 101 4.56 0.54 -3.90
CA TRP A 101 4.72 1.62 -4.87
C TRP A 101 6.17 1.78 -5.36
N ASP A 102 7.16 1.62 -4.48
CA ASP A 102 8.58 1.74 -4.85
C ASP A 102 9.02 0.65 -5.83
N ASN A 103 8.67 -0.61 -5.56
CA ASN A 103 9.00 -1.75 -6.42
C ASN A 103 8.34 -1.63 -7.80
N MET A 104 7.19 -0.97 -7.89
CA MET A 104 6.52 -0.72 -9.16
C MET A 104 7.10 0.48 -9.93
N SER A 105 7.60 1.51 -9.24
CA SER A 105 8.35 2.60 -9.89
C SER A 105 9.63 2.07 -10.56
N ALA A 106 10.35 1.17 -9.88
CA ALA A 106 11.56 0.54 -10.40
C ALA A 106 11.26 -0.32 -11.64
N LYS A 107 10.14 -1.05 -11.63
CA LYS A 107 9.69 -1.85 -12.78
C LYS A 107 9.31 -0.98 -13.98
N LEU A 108 8.60 0.13 -13.76
CA LEU A 108 8.23 1.07 -14.84
C LEU A 108 9.45 1.76 -15.46
N LEU A 109 10.46 2.12 -14.65
CA LEU A 109 11.71 2.68 -15.15
C LEU A 109 12.50 1.68 -15.98
N HIS A 110 12.53 0.40 -15.57
CA HIS A 110 13.23 -0.65 -16.34
C HIS A 110 12.59 -0.88 -17.72
N VAL A 111 11.25 -0.98 -17.79
CA VAL A 111 10.54 -1.18 -19.08
C VAL A 111 10.78 -0.01 -20.03
N LYS A 112 10.68 1.24 -19.54
CA LYS A 112 10.91 2.43 -20.37
C LYS A 112 12.33 2.48 -20.95
N ILE A 113 13.34 2.10 -20.17
CA ILE A 113 14.72 2.06 -20.67
C ILE A 113 14.86 1.03 -21.80
N THR A 114 14.28 -0.16 -21.64
CA THR A 114 14.35 -1.23 -22.65
C THR A 114 13.62 -0.86 -23.93
N GLU A 115 12.39 -0.33 -23.86
CA GLU A 115 11.64 0.13 -25.04
C GLU A 115 12.37 1.26 -25.78
N THR A 116 13.05 2.14 -25.04
CA THR A 116 13.85 3.21 -25.64
C THR A 116 15.07 2.63 -26.35
N TYR A 117 15.73 1.62 -25.78
CA TYR A 117 16.92 1.00 -26.38
C TYR A 117 16.59 0.20 -27.65
N ASP A 118 15.45 -0.52 -27.65
CA ASP A 118 14.96 -1.25 -28.83
C ASP A 118 14.51 -0.32 -29.96
N ALA A 119 14.07 0.91 -29.66
CA ALA A 119 13.72 1.91 -30.66
C ALA A 119 14.94 2.57 -31.36
N TYR A 120 16.16 2.32 -30.85
CA TYR A 120 17.42 2.84 -31.43
C TYR A 120 18.29 1.74 -32.08
N GLN A 121 17.80 0.49 -32.17
CA GLN A 121 18.40 -0.61 -32.94
C GLN A 121 17.71 -0.73 -34.31
#